data_AF-A0A6M0AGL4-F1
#
_entry.id   AF-A0A6M0AGL4-F1
#
_cell.length_a   1.000
_cell.length_b   1.000
_cell.length_c   1.000
_cell.angle_alpha   90.00
_cell.angle_beta   90.00
_cell.angle_gamma   90.00
#
_symmetry.space_group_name_H-M   'P 1'
#
loop_
_entity.id
_entity.type
_entity.pdbx_description
1 polymer ?
#
loop_
_entity_poly.entity_id
_entity_poly.type
_entity_poly.pdbx_seq_one_letter_code
_entity_poly.pdbx_strand_id
1 'polypeptide(L)'
;ELLSNQNTLFVGTPRRFKHFRKTNGYANVPLDGIWLRAPYLHNGSVPTLRDLLETPENRPKEFYRGDDVFDQEKVGFVSDVAEENSKEYFKLDTEIRGNSNSGHLYGTDLSPEAKDAVVEYMKTL
;
A
#
# COMPACT_ATOMS: atom_id res chain seq x y z
N GLU A 1 -0.35 9.91 -21.89
CA GLU A 1 1.14 9.81 -21.83
C GLU A 1 1.59 8.46 -22.32
N LEU A 2 2.45 8.46 -23.34
CA LEU A 2 3.04 7.27 -23.93
C LEU A 2 3.91 6.58 -22.89
N LEU A 3 3.52 5.39 -22.42
CA LEU A 3 4.44 4.50 -21.73
C LEU A 3 5.52 4.14 -22.75
N SER A 4 6.66 4.83 -22.70
CA SER A 4 7.84 4.40 -23.44
C SER A 4 8.16 2.99 -22.98
N ASN A 5 8.12 2.06 -23.93
CA ASN A 5 8.49 0.68 -23.72
C ASN A 5 9.94 0.66 -23.18
N GLN A 6 10.15 0.30 -21.91
CA GLN A 6 11.47 0.42 -21.26
C GLN A 6 12.60 -0.33 -22.02
N ASN A 7 12.26 -1.35 -22.83
CA ASN A 7 13.20 -2.04 -23.72
C ASN A 7 13.66 -1.22 -24.95
N THR A 8 13.10 -0.02 -25.17
CA THR A 8 13.56 0.97 -26.16
C THR A 8 14.52 1.99 -25.56
N LEU A 9 14.67 2.04 -24.22
CA LEU A 9 15.69 2.86 -23.60
C LEU A 9 17.09 2.31 -23.93
N PHE A 10 18.04 3.22 -24.16
CA PHE A 10 19.45 2.94 -24.43
C PHE A 10 19.72 2.05 -25.66
N VAL A 11 18.80 2.02 -26.64
CA VAL A 11 19.02 1.36 -27.93
C VAL A 11 20.33 1.87 -28.56
N GLY A 12 21.13 0.96 -29.12
CA GLY A 12 22.44 1.26 -29.69
C GLY A 12 23.60 1.25 -28.69
N THR A 13 23.34 1.04 -27.40
CA THR A 13 24.38 0.93 -26.37
C THR A 13 24.42 -0.46 -25.72
N PRO A 14 25.54 -0.86 -25.10
CA PRO A 14 25.60 -2.07 -24.28
C PRO A 14 24.64 -2.06 -23.07
N ARG A 15 24.14 -0.88 -22.66
CA ARG A 15 23.25 -0.70 -21.51
C ARG A 15 21.76 -0.92 -21.83
N ARG A 16 21.41 -1.26 -23.07
CA ARG A 16 20.02 -1.56 -23.47
C ARG A 16 19.41 -2.63 -22.57
N PHE A 17 18.19 -2.39 -22.09
CA PHE A 17 17.40 -3.38 -21.36
C PHE A 17 16.87 -4.47 -22.31
N LYS A 18 17.64 -5.55 -22.49
CA LYS A 18 17.32 -6.66 -23.40
C LYS A 18 16.25 -7.62 -22.88
N HIS A 19 16.03 -7.66 -21.57
CA HIS A 19 15.14 -8.62 -20.91
C HIS A 19 13.96 -7.96 -20.19
N PHE A 20 13.78 -6.64 -20.32
CA PHE A 20 12.64 -5.97 -19.73
C PHE A 20 11.35 -6.49 -20.37
N ARG A 21 10.47 -7.02 -19.53
CA ARG A 21 9.12 -7.46 -19.91
C ARG A 21 8.13 -6.68 -19.08
N LYS A 22 7.24 -5.94 -19.75
CA LYS A 22 6.11 -5.30 -19.08
C LYS A 22 5.07 -6.38 -18.78
N THR A 23 4.73 -6.53 -17.50
CA THR A 23 3.57 -7.31 -17.07
C THR A 23 2.34 -6.41 -17.03
N ASN A 24 1.15 -6.97 -17.29
CA ASN A 24 -0.10 -6.23 -17.16
C ASN A 24 -0.61 -6.27 -15.72
N GLY A 25 0.13 -5.66 -14.79
CA GLY A 25 -0.23 -5.65 -13.39
C GLY A 25 0.95 -5.32 -12.47
N TYR A 26 0.67 -5.35 -11.17
CA TYR A 26 1.66 -5.19 -10.11
C TYR A 26 2.23 -6.54 -9.70
N ALA A 27 3.52 -6.57 -9.37
CA ALA A 27 4.12 -7.74 -8.76
C ALA A 27 3.62 -7.88 -7.32
N ASN A 28 3.24 -9.10 -6.92
CA ASN A 28 2.99 -9.40 -5.52
C ASN A 28 4.32 -9.48 -4.76
N VAL A 29 4.33 -8.98 -3.52
CA VAL A 29 5.49 -9.06 -2.62
C VAL A 29 5.31 -10.22 -1.62
N PRO A 30 6.39 -10.84 -1.12
CA PRO A 30 6.30 -11.84 -0.06
C PRO A 30 5.58 -11.28 1.18
N LEU A 31 4.82 -12.13 1.85
CA LEU A 31 4.04 -11.75 3.04
C LEU A 31 4.83 -11.88 4.35
N ASP A 32 6.06 -12.40 4.30
CA ASP A 32 6.92 -12.52 5.48
C ASP A 32 7.18 -11.14 6.11
N GLY A 33 6.87 -10.98 7.39
CA GLY A 33 6.93 -9.68 8.09
C GLY A 33 5.98 -8.62 7.53
N ILE A 34 4.87 -9.00 6.87
CA ILE A 34 3.90 -8.05 6.31
C ILE A 34 3.32 -7.10 7.37
N TRP A 35 3.26 -7.57 8.62
CA TRP A 35 2.77 -6.78 9.75
C TRP A 35 3.59 -5.50 10.00
N LEU A 36 4.84 -5.42 9.55
CA LEU A 36 5.72 -4.26 9.74
C LEU A 36 5.87 -3.38 8.47
N ARG A 37 5.07 -3.62 7.42
CA ARG A 37 5.24 -2.98 6.11
C ARG A 37 4.18 -1.94 5.75
N ALA A 38 3.42 -1.47 6.74
CA ALA A 38 2.50 -0.36 6.52
C ALA A 38 3.23 0.92 6.06
N PRO A 39 2.59 1.78 5.25
CA PRO A 39 1.27 1.60 4.62
C PRO A 39 1.29 0.62 3.43
N TYR A 40 0.12 0.08 3.09
CA TYR A 40 -0.08 -1.00 2.11
C TYR A 40 -0.43 -0.50 0.71
N LEU A 41 -0.38 -1.43 -0.27
CA LEU A 41 -0.38 -1.21 -1.72
C LEU A 41 0.93 -0.62 -2.24
N HIS A 42 1.11 -0.65 -3.56
CA HIS A 42 2.36 -0.22 -4.23
C HIS A 42 2.70 1.27 -4.02
N ASN A 43 1.71 2.08 -3.67
CA ASN A 43 1.82 3.52 -3.44
C ASN A 43 1.63 3.89 -1.95
N GLY A 44 1.43 2.91 -1.06
CA GLY A 44 1.24 3.14 0.36
C GLY A 44 0.00 3.97 0.67
N SER A 45 -1.12 3.72 -0.02
CA SER A 45 -2.38 4.49 0.07
C SER A 45 -3.42 3.86 1.00
N VAL A 46 -3.08 2.76 1.69
CA VAL A 46 -3.94 2.14 2.70
C VAL A 46 -3.18 2.02 4.01
N PRO A 47 -3.64 2.64 5.12
CA PRO A 47 -2.79 2.81 6.30
C PRO A 47 -2.53 1.52 7.08
N THR A 48 -3.50 0.59 7.13
CA THR A 48 -3.41 -0.62 7.96
C THR A 48 -3.80 -1.89 7.18
N LEU A 49 -3.38 -3.09 7.63
CA LEU A 49 -3.82 -4.35 7.01
C LEU A 49 -5.33 -4.50 7.14
N ARG A 50 -5.89 -4.09 8.29
CA ARG A 50 -7.32 -4.20 8.52
C ARG A 50 -8.12 -3.33 7.54
N ASP A 51 -7.61 -2.15 7.20
CA ASP A 51 -8.21 -1.27 6.18
C ASP A 51 -8.04 -1.84 4.76
N LEU A 52 -6.97 -2.59 4.49
CA LEU A 52 -6.79 -3.27 3.19
C LEU A 52 -7.89 -4.30 2.91
N LEU A 53 -8.41 -4.93 3.96
CA LEU A 53 -9.52 -5.87 3.89
C LEU A 53 -10.89 -5.19 3.84
N GLU A 54 -10.98 -3.85 3.84
CA GLU A 54 -12.21 -3.14 3.53
C GLU A 54 -12.38 -2.94 2.03
N THR A 55 -13.65 -2.81 1.59
CA THR A 55 -13.91 -2.41 0.20
C THR A 55 -13.32 -1.01 -0.03
N PRO A 56 -12.84 -0.69 -1.25
CA PRO A 56 -12.20 0.60 -1.53
C PRO A 56 -13.02 1.82 -1.06
N GLU A 57 -14.35 1.73 -1.10
CA GLU A 57 -15.25 2.81 -0.70
C GLU A 57 -15.21 3.10 0.82
N ASN A 58 -14.86 2.09 1.62
CA ASN A 58 -14.79 2.15 3.08
C ASN A 58 -13.35 2.41 3.60
N ARG A 59 -12.36 2.47 2.71
CA ARG A 59 -10.97 2.76 3.09
C ARG A 59 -10.78 4.25 3.40
N PRO A 60 -9.85 4.62 4.31
CA PRO A 60 -9.50 6.02 4.53
C PRO A 60 -9.11 6.73 3.23
N LYS A 61 -9.75 7.87 2.97
CA LYS A 61 -9.46 8.71 1.79
C LYS A 61 -8.32 9.69 2.04
N GLU A 62 -8.15 10.09 3.29
CA GLU A 62 -7.09 10.96 3.77
C GLU A 62 -6.55 10.38 5.08
N PHE A 63 -5.23 10.38 5.24
CA PHE A 63 -4.57 9.99 6.49
C PHE A 63 -3.16 10.59 6.55
N TYR A 64 -2.53 10.53 7.71
CA TYR A 64 -1.21 11.12 7.95
C TYR A 64 -0.13 10.04 8.07
N ARG A 65 1.07 10.36 7.59
CA ARG A 65 2.24 9.48 7.58
C ARG A 65 3.41 10.12 8.32
N GLY A 66 4.12 9.32 9.10
CA GLY A 66 5.37 9.73 9.76
C GLY A 66 5.35 9.61 11.29
N ASP A 67 4.20 9.22 11.85
CA ASP A 67 4.07 8.72 13.20
C ASP A 67 4.74 7.33 13.31
N ASP A 68 5.44 7.07 14.42
CA ASP A 68 6.12 5.81 14.72
C ASP A 68 5.36 4.95 15.75
N VAL A 69 4.21 5.39 16.22
CA VAL A 69 3.30 4.61 17.06
C VAL A 69 2.60 3.55 16.21
N PHE A 70 2.75 2.30 16.61
CA PHE A 70 2.21 1.15 15.89
C PHE A 70 0.85 0.71 16.47
N ASP A 71 -0.17 0.69 15.62
CA ASP A 71 -1.49 0.12 15.90
C ASP A 71 -1.43 -1.40 15.72
N GLN A 72 -1.41 -2.12 16.85
CA GLN A 72 -1.36 -3.57 16.86
C GLN A 72 -2.70 -4.22 16.48
N GLU A 73 -3.83 -3.54 16.66
CA GLU A 73 -5.15 -4.08 16.36
C GLU A 73 -5.38 -4.09 14.85
N LYS A 74 -5.20 -2.94 14.20
CA LYS A 74 -5.40 -2.80 12.75
C LYS A 74 -4.17 -3.20 11.93
N VAL A 75 -3.01 -3.29 12.57
CA VAL A 75 -1.70 -3.61 11.99
C VAL A 75 -1.27 -2.56 10.98
N GLY A 76 -0.70 -1.48 11.52
CA GLY A 76 -0.13 -0.35 10.79
C GLY A 76 0.38 0.72 11.74
N PHE A 77 0.70 1.90 11.21
CA PHE A 77 1.03 3.05 12.06
C PHE A 77 -0.21 3.88 12.32
N VAL A 78 -0.27 4.52 13.48
CA VAL A 78 -1.28 5.54 13.79
C VAL A 78 -1.25 6.60 12.69
N SER A 79 -2.42 6.97 12.18
CA SER A 79 -2.53 7.77 10.95
C SER A 79 -3.63 8.84 10.99
N ASP A 80 -4.22 9.06 12.16
CA ASP A 80 -5.26 10.07 12.43
C ASP A 80 -4.71 11.32 13.13
N VAL A 81 -3.42 11.32 13.45
CA VAL A 81 -2.69 12.47 14.03
C VAL A 81 -2.05 13.29 12.90
N ALA A 82 -2.37 14.58 12.82
CA ALA A 82 -1.82 15.48 11.80
C ALA A 82 -0.48 16.10 12.22
N GLU A 83 -0.31 16.34 13.51
CA GLU A 83 0.86 16.98 14.10
C GLU A 83 1.01 16.49 15.54
N GLU A 84 2.24 16.22 15.96
CA GLU A 84 2.56 15.91 17.35
C GLU A 84 3.92 16.52 17.71
N ASN A 85 4.07 17.09 18.91
CA ASN A 85 5.35 17.63 19.40
C ASN A 85 6.02 18.62 18.41
N SER A 86 5.21 19.46 17.75
CA SER A 86 5.65 20.42 16.71
C SER A 86 6.22 19.77 15.43
N LYS A 87 6.00 18.46 15.23
CA LYS A 87 6.29 17.74 13.98
C LYS A 87 4.99 17.55 13.22
N GLU A 88 4.88 18.21 12.07
CA GLU A 88 3.79 17.98 11.11
C GLU A 88 4.01 16.65 10.38
N TYR A 89 2.96 15.85 10.28
CA TYR A 89 2.97 14.59 9.53
C TYR A 89 2.49 14.81 8.10
N PHE A 90 2.94 13.93 7.19
CA PHE A 90 2.62 14.04 5.79
C PHE A 90 1.18 13.60 5.52
N LYS A 91 0.32 14.53 5.11
CA LYS A 91 -1.04 14.21 4.65
C LYS A 91 -0.99 13.47 3.31
N LEU A 92 -1.48 12.24 3.29
CA LEU A 92 -1.77 11.50 2.06
C LEU A 92 -3.24 11.67 1.71
N ASP A 93 -3.50 12.17 0.50
CA ASP A 93 -4.84 12.26 -0.11
C ASP A 93 -4.91 11.31 -1.31
N THR A 94 -5.88 10.39 -1.26
CA THR A 94 -6.07 9.32 -2.26
C THR A 94 -6.75 9.80 -3.55
N GLU A 95 -7.32 11.01 -3.56
CA GLU A 95 -7.92 11.63 -4.75
C GLU A 95 -6.85 12.23 -5.68
N ILE A 96 -5.62 12.45 -5.17
CA ILE A 96 -4.48 12.89 -5.98
C ILE A 96 -4.07 11.78 -6.96
N ARG A 97 -3.83 12.17 -8.23
CA ARG A 97 -3.36 11.25 -9.28
C ARG A 97 -2.11 10.50 -8.82
N GLY A 98 -2.21 9.18 -8.72
CA GLY A 98 -1.14 8.29 -8.27
C GLY A 98 -1.32 7.74 -6.85
N ASN A 99 -2.22 8.33 -6.06
CA ASN A 99 -2.44 7.96 -4.65
C ASN A 99 -3.69 7.12 -4.41
N SER A 100 -4.38 6.67 -5.47
CA SER A 100 -5.60 5.87 -5.33
C SER A 100 -5.39 4.69 -4.36
N ASN A 101 -6.36 4.49 -3.47
CA ASN A 101 -6.46 3.37 -2.54
C ASN A 101 -7.32 2.22 -3.08
N SER A 102 -7.64 2.23 -4.38
CA SER A 102 -8.48 1.23 -5.04
C SER A 102 -7.72 -0.04 -5.43
N GLY A 103 -8.46 -1.06 -5.87
CA GLY A 103 -7.92 -2.37 -6.21
C GLY A 103 -7.71 -3.26 -4.97
N HIS A 104 -7.11 -4.44 -5.18
CA HIS A 104 -6.97 -5.45 -4.13
C HIS A 104 -8.32 -5.77 -3.46
N LEU A 105 -9.20 -6.44 -4.20
CA LEU A 105 -10.58 -6.75 -3.76
C LEU A 105 -10.68 -8.12 -3.05
N TYR A 106 -9.56 -8.78 -2.80
CA TYR A 106 -9.55 -10.09 -2.15
C TYR A 106 -9.77 -9.94 -0.65
N GLY A 107 -10.69 -10.72 -0.11
CA GLY A 107 -11.01 -10.70 1.32
C GLY A 107 -11.94 -9.57 1.76
N THR A 108 -12.37 -8.70 0.83
CA THR A 108 -13.26 -7.57 1.18
C THR A 108 -14.68 -8.02 1.53
N ASP A 109 -15.07 -9.20 1.06
CA ASP A 109 -16.36 -9.87 1.27
C ASP A 109 -16.39 -10.77 2.52
N LEU A 110 -15.27 -10.92 3.23
CA LEU A 110 -15.21 -11.63 4.50
C LEU A 110 -16.05 -10.95 5.57
N SER A 111 -16.56 -11.73 6.53
CA SER A 111 -17.17 -11.16 7.73
C SER A 111 -16.12 -10.38 8.54
N PRO A 112 -16.53 -9.41 9.37
CA PRO A 112 -15.59 -8.67 10.22
C PRO A 112 -14.66 -9.59 11.03
N GLU A 113 -15.19 -10.64 11.63
CA GLU A 113 -14.44 -11.59 12.45
C GLU A 113 -13.43 -12.39 11.63
N ALA A 114 -13.78 -12.73 10.39
CA ALA A 114 -12.85 -13.40 9.47
C ALA A 114 -11.74 -12.46 8.99
N LYS A 115 -12.03 -11.16 8.80
CA LYS A 115 -11.00 -10.16 8.50
C LYS A 115 -10.03 -10.04 9.68
N ASP A 116 -10.53 -9.98 10.90
CA ASP A 116 -9.70 -9.90 12.11
C ASP A 116 -8.84 -11.16 12.26
N ALA A 117 -9.40 -12.35 12.01
CA ALA A 117 -8.65 -13.60 12.03
C ALA A 117 -7.54 -13.65 10.96
N VAL A 118 -7.78 -13.10 9.77
CA VAL A 118 -6.74 -12.97 8.72
C VAL A 118 -5.64 -12.01 9.17
N VAL A 119 -5.99 -10.89 9.80
CA VAL A 119 -5.01 -9.94 10.34
C VAL A 119 -4.16 -10.61 11.43
N GLU A 120 -4.77 -11.34 12.36
CA GLU A 120 -4.04 -12.12 13.37
C GLU A 120 -3.09 -13.15 12.75
N TYR A 121 -3.55 -13.88 11.74
CA TYR A 121 -2.69 -14.80 11.01
C TYR A 121 -1.50 -14.09 10.34
N MET A 122 -1.73 -12.93 9.72
CA MET A 122 -0.67 -12.13 9.09
C MET A 122 0.37 -11.59 10.08
N LYS A 123 0.04 -11.44 11.37
CA LYS A 123 1.03 -11.11 12.42
C LYS A 123 2.04 -12.23 12.67
N THR A 124 1.72 -13.47 12.29
CA THR A 124 2.60 -14.64 12.48
C THR A 124 3.60 -14.84 11.34
N LEU A 125 3.47 -14.07 10.25
CA LEU A 125 4.30 -14.15 9.05
C LEU A 125 5.53 -13.25 9.13
#